data_AF-A0A240UGG6-F1
#
_entry.id   AF-A0A240UGG6-F1
#
_cell.length_a   1.000
_cell.length_b   1.000
_cell.length_c   1.000
_cell.angle_alpha   90.00
_cell.angle_beta   90.00
_cell.angle_gamma   90.00
#
_symmetry.space_group_name_H-M   'P 1'
#
loop_
_entity.id
_entity.type
_entity.pdbx_description
1 polymer ?
#
loop_
_entity_poly.entity_id
_entity_poly.type
_entity_poly.pdbx_seq_one_letter_code
_entity_poly.pdbx_strand_id
1 'polypeptide(L)'
;MTTPTYVGIEGARKALAEIGINLTSRQIKRAADLDAHGKRKLPFFVDPIDKRLKIEKNTLLAIYNRCQVNALNNAHIKPGSLQNGLDSSP
;
A
#
# COMPACT_ATOMS: atom_id res chain seq x y z
N MET A 1 -5.49 -2.28 23.84
CA MET A 1 -5.80 -1.44 22.65
C MET A 1 -4.56 -0.66 22.30
N THR A 2 -4.02 -0.84 21.09
CA THR A 2 -2.86 -0.08 20.62
C THR A 2 -3.31 1.31 20.18
N THR A 3 -2.65 2.34 20.70
CA THR A 3 -2.87 3.74 20.31
C THR A 3 -2.65 3.91 18.81
N PRO A 4 -3.53 4.61 18.08
CA PRO A 4 -3.32 4.88 16.66
C PRO A 4 -2.01 5.63 16.45
N THR A 5 -1.22 5.19 15.47
CA THR A 5 0.05 5.81 15.12
C THR A 5 -0.10 6.52 13.79
N TYR A 6 0.04 7.84 13.79
CA TYR A 6 -0.06 8.66 12.59
C TYR A 6 1.32 8.94 12.03
N VAL A 7 1.50 8.68 10.74
CA VAL A 7 2.78 8.80 10.05
C VAL A 7 2.68 9.75 8.86
N GLY A 8 3.73 10.51 8.62
CA GLY A 8 3.89 11.28 7.38
C GLY A 8 4.38 10.43 6.21
N ILE A 9 4.73 11.07 5.10
CA ILE A 9 5.19 10.42 3.85
C ILE A 9 6.33 9.41 4.09
N GLU A 10 7.40 9.81 4.79
CA GLU A 10 8.53 8.90 5.05
C GLU A 10 8.18 7.76 6.03
N GLY A 11 7.31 8.02 7.00
CA GLY A 11 6.86 6.98 7.93
C GLY A 11 5.97 5.96 7.24
N ALA A 12 5.09 6.40 6.34
CA ALA A 12 4.29 5.53 5.48
C ALA A 12 5.18 4.66 4.59
N ARG A 13 6.22 5.25 3.97
CA ARG A 13 7.20 4.51 3.16
C ARG A 13 7.89 3.41 3.97
N LYS A 14 8.35 3.73 5.19
CA LYS A 14 9.00 2.76 6.08
C LYS A 14 8.05 1.66 6.52
N ALA A 15 6.81 2.01 6.90
CA ALA A 15 5.80 1.04 7.30
C ALA A 15 5.46 0.04 6.19
N LEU A 16 5.41 0.49 4.92
CA LEU A 16 5.22 -0.41 3.79
C LEU A 16 6.45 -1.28 3.52
N ALA A 17 7.66 -0.74 3.70
CA ALA A 17 8.89 -1.53 3.57
C ALA A 17 8.98 -2.67 4.60
N GLU A 18 8.43 -2.49 5.81
CA GLU A 18 8.34 -3.54 6.84
C GLU A 18 7.59 -4.80 6.36
N ILE A 19 6.67 -4.65 5.38
CA ILE A 19 5.92 -5.77 4.79
C ILE A 19 6.40 -6.11 3.36
N GLY A 20 7.61 -5.69 2.99
CA GLY A 20 8.21 -5.99 1.69
C GLY A 20 7.76 -5.07 0.54
N ILE A 21 6.98 -4.02 0.82
CA ILE A 21 6.50 -3.08 -0.19
C ILE A 21 7.45 -1.89 -0.27
N ASN A 22 8.39 -1.98 -1.21
CA ASN A 22 9.43 -0.97 -1.41
C ASN A 22 8.97 0.11 -2.39
N LEU A 23 8.72 1.32 -1.87
CA LEU A 23 8.34 2.48 -2.65
C LEU A 23 9.30 3.64 -2.42
N THR A 24 9.41 4.50 -3.43
CA THR A 24 10.13 5.77 -3.33
C THR A 24 9.28 6.83 -2.63
N SER A 25 9.92 7.81 -2.00
CA SER A 25 9.23 8.96 -1.39
C SER A 25 8.35 9.70 -2.39
N ARG A 26 8.77 9.78 -3.66
CA ARG A 26 7.99 10.39 -4.75
C ARG A 26 6.70 9.62 -5.03
N GLN A 27 6.72 8.28 -5.00
CA GLN A 27 5.51 7.46 -5.17
C GLN A 27 4.51 7.67 -4.03
N ILE A 28 4.98 7.70 -2.78
CA ILE A 28 4.12 7.99 -1.63
C ILE A 28 3.53 9.40 -1.72
N LYS A 29 4.35 10.41 -2.06
CA LYS A 29 3.89 11.78 -2.24
C LYS A 29 2.79 11.89 -3.30
N ARG A 30 2.99 11.28 -4.47
CA ARG A 30 1.96 11.23 -5.54
C ARG A 30 0.67 10.55 -5.11
N ALA A 31 0.71 9.61 -4.16
CA ALA A 31 -0.48 8.97 -3.63
C ALA A 31 -1.20 9.82 -2.56
N ALA A 32 -0.46 10.72 -1.91
CA ALA A 32 -0.96 11.67 -0.91
C ALA A 32 -1.46 12.99 -1.53
N ASP A 33 -0.98 13.34 -2.72
CA ASP A 33 -1.44 14.49 -3.49
C ASP A 33 -2.87 14.27 -4.03
N LEU A 34 -3.59 15.38 -4.26
CA LEU A 34 -4.88 15.35 -4.93
C LEU A 34 -4.69 14.98 -6.40
N ASP A 35 -5.56 14.12 -6.91
CA ASP A 35 -5.68 13.85 -8.33
C ASP A 35 -6.50 14.94 -9.04
N ALA A 36 -6.71 14.76 -10.36
CA ALA A 36 -7.47 15.69 -11.20
C ALA A 36 -8.94 15.88 -10.76
N HIS A 37 -9.48 14.98 -9.93
CA HIS A 37 -10.84 15.04 -9.40
C HIS A 37 -10.88 15.50 -7.94
N GLY A 38 -9.76 15.99 -7.40
CA GLY A 38 -9.66 16.43 -6.01
C GLY A 38 -9.71 15.27 -5.01
N LYS A 39 -9.39 14.04 -5.43
CA LYS A 39 -9.32 12.87 -4.53
C LYS A 39 -7.88 12.44 -4.33
N ARG A 40 -7.54 11.98 -3.12
CA ARG A 40 -6.25 11.35 -2.85
C ARG A 40 -6.38 9.85 -3.06
N LYS A 41 -5.32 9.21 -3.55
CA LYS A 41 -5.28 7.75 -3.68
C LYS A 41 -5.17 7.06 -2.34
N LEU A 42 -4.37 7.62 -1.44
CA LEU A 42 -4.27 7.21 -0.05
C LEU A 42 -4.95 8.26 0.84
N PRO A 43 -5.61 7.84 1.93
CA PRO A 43 -6.38 8.73 2.80
C PRO A 43 -5.49 9.56 3.73
N PHE A 44 -4.54 10.32 3.16
CA PHE A 44 -3.80 11.32 3.90
C PHE A 44 -4.71 12.49 4.25
N PHE A 45 -4.60 12.96 5.49
CA PHE A 45 -5.24 14.18 5.97
C PHE A 45 -4.17 15.21 6.34
N VAL A 46 -4.56 16.48 6.34
CA VAL A 46 -3.71 17.57 6.82
C VAL A 46 -3.85 17.62 8.34
N ASP A 47 -2.76 17.41 9.06
CA ASP A 47 -2.73 17.55 10.50
C ASP A 47 -3.02 19.00 10.90
N PRO A 48 -3.95 19.25 11.85
CA PRO A 48 -4.35 20.61 12.19
C PRO A 48 -3.27 21.41 12.92
N ILE A 49 -2.31 20.74 13.58
CA ILE A 49 -1.25 21.33 14.39
C ILE A 49 -0.06 21.72 13.48
N ASP A 50 0.51 20.75 12.77
CA ASP A 50 1.74 20.97 11.99
C ASP A 50 1.51 21.22 10.50
N LYS A 51 0.26 21.15 10.03
CA LYS A 51 -0.16 21.33 8.63
C LYS A 51 0.51 20.37 7.64
N ARG A 52 1.05 19.24 8.11
CA ARG A 52 1.65 18.20 7.27
C ARG A 52 0.66 17.09 6.97
N LEU A 53 0.88 16.40 5.84
CA LEU A 53 0.08 15.23 5.47
C LEU A 53 0.43 14.05 6.37
N LYS A 54 -0.59 13.46 7.01
CA LYS A 54 -0.49 12.26 7.84
C LYS A 54 -1.52 11.22 7.42
N ILE A 55 -1.20 9.96 7.69
CA ILE A 55 -2.09 8.81 7.55
C ILE A 55 -1.92 7.91 8.77
N GLU A 56 -2.98 7.24 9.19
CA GLU A 56 -2.89 6.24 10.26
C GLU A 56 -2.21 4.96 9.74
N LYS A 57 -1.19 4.47 10.46
CA LYS A 57 -0.30 3.37 10.02
C LYS A 57 -1.08 2.09 9.70
N ASN A 58 -1.99 1.67 10.57
CA ASN A 58 -2.69 0.40 10.39
C ASN A 58 -3.71 0.47 9.24
N THR A 59 -4.31 1.63 9.01
CA THR A 59 -5.18 1.92 7.87
C THR A 59 -4.41 1.77 6.57
N LEU A 60 -3.19 2.32 6.50
CA LEU A 60 -2.31 2.14 5.34
C LEU A 60 -2.03 0.66 5.08
N LEU A 61 -1.64 -0.10 6.09
CA LEU A 61 -1.36 -1.54 5.95
C LEU A 61 -2.62 -2.34 5.56
N ALA A 62 -3.78 -2.01 6.13
CA ALA A 62 -5.05 -2.66 5.83
C ALA A 62 -5.49 -2.45 4.37
N ILE A 63 -5.24 -1.26 3.80
CA ILE A 63 -5.51 -1.00 2.38
C ILE A 63 -4.71 -1.97 1.50
N TYR A 64 -3.41 -2.10 1.76
CA TYR A 64 -2.55 -3.00 0.98
C TYR A 64 -2.93 -4.48 1.13
N ASN A 65 -3.25 -4.90 2.35
CA ASN A 65 -3.74 -6.26 2.60
C ASN A 65 -5.02 -6.54 1.80
N ARG A 66 -6.00 -5.62 1.81
CA ARG A 66 -7.22 -5.76 1.01
C ARG A 66 -6.94 -5.82 -0.49
N CYS A 67 -6.01 -4.99 -0.99
CA CYS A 67 -5.59 -5.06 -2.38
C CYS A 67 -5.00 -6.43 -2.75
N GLN A 68 -4.17 -7.00 -1.88
CA GLN A 68 -3.61 -8.34 -2.06
C GLN A 68 -4.70 -9.42 -2.09
N VAL A 69 -5.58 -9.43 -1.09
CA VAL A 69 -6.71 -10.39 -1.02
C VAL A 69 -7.60 -10.29 -2.27
N ASN A 70 -7.94 -9.07 -2.69
CA ASN A 70 -8.74 -8.87 -3.90
C ASN A 70 -8.02 -9.37 -5.16
N ALA A 71 -6.70 -9.15 -5.27
CA ALA A 71 -5.91 -9.66 -6.39
C ALA A 71 -5.88 -11.20 -6.41
N LEU A 72 -5.73 -11.84 -5.25
CA LEU A 72 -5.75 -13.30 -5.12
C LEU A 72 -7.11 -13.88 -5.49
N ASN A 73 -8.21 -13.29 -5.02
CA ASN A 73 -9.55 -13.77 -5.31
C ASN A 73 -9.92 -13.65 -6.80
N ASN A 74 -9.32 -12.68 -7.50
CA ASN A 74 -9.54 -12.45 -8.93
C ASN A 74 -8.51 -13.18 -9.83
N ALA A 75 -7.52 -13.85 -9.24
CA ALA A 75 -6.52 -14.58 -10.00
C ALA A 75 -7.16 -15.83 -10.63
N HIS A 76 -7.16 -15.90 -11.96
CA HIS A 76 -7.65 -17.07 -12.72
C HIS A 76 -6.60 -18.19 -12.79
N ILE A 77 -5.86 -18.41 -11.70
CA ILE A 77 -4.81 -19.42 -11.65
C ILE A 77 -5.43 -20.73 -11.16
N LYS A 78 -5.41 -21.76 -12.01
CA LYS A 78 -5.68 -23.13 -11.58
C LYS A 78 -4.37 -23.71 -11.06
N PRO A 79 -4.28 -24.22 -9.82
CA PRO A 79 -3.02 -24.74 -9.27
C PRO A 79 -2.39 -25.85 -10.14
N GLY A 80 -3.18 -26.60 -10.92
CA GLY A 80 -2.69 -27.58 -11.88
C GLY A 80 -2.09 -27.03 -13.18
N SER A 81 -2.31 -25.75 -13.54
CA SER A 81 -1.74 -25.16 -14.76
C SER A 81 -0.32 -24.64 -14.59
N LEU A 82 0.19 -24.56 -13.35
CA LEU A 82 1.55 -24.08 -13.06
C LEU A 82 2.60 -25.20 -13.01
N GLN A 83 2.18 -26.48 -12.94
CA GLN A 83 3.12 -27.62 -12.83
C GLN A 83 3.82 -27.95 -14.15
N ASN A 84 3.25 -27.61 -15.31
CA ASN A 84 3.79 -28.04 -16.61
C ASN A 84 4.86 -27.09 -17.20
N GLY A 85 5.21 -25.99 -16.53
CA GLY A 85 6.07 -24.94 -17.09
C GLY A 85 7.46 -24.79 -16.47
N LEU A 86 7.76 -25.49 -15.37
CA LEU A 86 9.02 -25.32 -14.63
C LEU A 86 9.97 -26.53 -14.71
N ASP A 87 9.52 -27.64 -15.28
CA ASP A 87 10.27 -28.91 -15.35
C ASP A 87 10.71 -29.29 -16.78
N SER A 88 10.68 -28.35 -17.72
CA SER A 88 11.20 -28.56 -19.08
C SER A 88 12.39 -27.64 -19.35
N SER A 89 13.56 -28.02 -18.84
CA SER A 89 14.82 -27.71 -19.50
C SER A 89 15.77 -28.91 -19.34
N PRO A 90 16.39 -29.38 -20.44
CA PRO A 90 17.36 -30.47 -20.43
C PRO A 90 18.69 -30.10 -19.80
#